data_AF-A0A7S2F0B2-F1
#
_entry.id   AF-A0A7S2F0B2-F1
#
_cell.length_a   1.000
_cell.length_b   1.000
_cell.length_c   1.000
_cell.angle_alpha   90.00
_cell.angle_beta   90.00
_cell.angle_gamma   90.00
#
_symmetry.space_group_name_H-M   'P 1'
#
loop_
_entity.id
_entity.type
_entity.pdbx_description
1 polymer ?
#
loop_
_entity_poly.entity_id
_entity_poly.type
_entity_poly.pdbx_seq_one_letter_code
_entity_poly.pdbx_strand_id
1 'polypeptide(L)'
;HMVEITAAVISQLSSSHPKKKAAAAEGLDGAFNAIHHNETQQMKGNICESLATTGEVVFKCLEQLMETTFVNAIGRPTLAVIVPVISKGLKDRKRDLVWRSSK
;
A
#
# COMPACT_ATOMS: atom_id res chain seq x y z
N HIS A 1 14.37 -10.77 5.46
CA HIS A 1 13.26 -11.67 5.85
C HIS A 1 11.90 -11.00 5.95
N MET A 2 11.50 -10.31 7.04
CA MET A 2 10.11 -9.79 7.13
C MET A 2 9.73 -8.81 6.02
N VAL A 3 10.63 -7.86 5.69
CA VAL A 3 10.42 -6.88 4.61
C VAL A 3 10.21 -7.53 3.24
N GLU A 4 10.97 -8.60 2.93
CA GLU A 4 10.85 -9.32 1.65
C GLU A 4 9.54 -10.08 1.57
N ILE A 5 9.09 -10.66 2.68
CA ILE A 5 7.80 -11.35 2.78
C ILE A 5 6.66 -10.34 2.56
N THR A 6 6.71 -9.18 3.22
CA THR A 6 5.72 -8.11 3.05
C THR A 6 5.67 -7.64 1.60
N ALA A 7 6.81 -7.41 0.95
CA ALA A 7 6.83 -7.02 -0.46
C ALA A 7 6.26 -8.10 -1.39
N ALA A 8 6.56 -9.38 -1.14
CA ALA A 8 6.02 -10.50 -1.91
C ALA A 8 4.50 -10.62 -1.75
N VAL A 9 3.99 -10.47 -0.54
CA VAL A 9 2.56 -10.45 -0.22
C VAL A 9 1.85 -9.30 -0.95
N ILE A 10 2.43 -8.10 -0.94
CA ILE A 10 1.89 -6.92 -1.63
C ILE A 10 1.81 -7.13 -3.16
N SER A 11 2.82 -7.80 -3.73
CA SER A 11 2.81 -8.18 -5.16
C SER A 11 1.66 -9.16 -5.49
N GLN A 12 1.36 -10.09 -4.58
CA GLN A 12 0.28 -11.07 -4.75
C GLN A 12 -1.13 -10.47 -4.65
N LEU A 13 -1.31 -9.38 -3.89
CA LEU A 13 -2.57 -8.60 -3.81
C LEU A 13 -3.00 -8.01 -5.16
N SER A 14 -2.03 -7.68 -6.03
CA SER A 14 -2.31 -7.19 -7.38
C SER A 14 -2.63 -8.31 -8.39
N SER A 15 -2.60 -9.58 -7.97
CA SER A 15 -2.91 -10.71 -8.86
C SER A 15 -4.42 -10.91 -9.03
N SER A 16 -4.85 -11.36 -10.22
CA SER A 16 -6.26 -11.55 -10.57
C SER A 16 -6.94 -12.71 -9.84
N HIS A 17 -6.20 -13.56 -9.12
CA HIS A 17 -6.76 -14.75 -8.49
C HIS A 17 -7.29 -14.48 -7.07
N PRO A 18 -8.59 -14.71 -6.79
CA PRO A 18 -9.21 -14.38 -5.50
C PRO A 18 -8.57 -15.13 -4.31
N LYS A 19 -8.12 -16.38 -4.50
CA LYS A 19 -7.37 -17.13 -3.48
C LYS A 19 -6.05 -16.47 -3.09
N LYS A 20 -5.34 -15.87 -4.05
CA LYS A 20 -4.06 -15.17 -3.79
C LYS A 20 -4.31 -13.83 -3.10
N LYS A 21 -5.41 -13.15 -3.42
CA LYS A 21 -5.83 -11.94 -2.72
C LYS A 21 -6.16 -12.20 -1.25
N ALA A 22 -6.91 -13.28 -0.95
CA ALA A 22 -7.25 -13.66 0.42
C ALA A 22 -5.98 -14.00 1.25
N ALA A 23 -5.11 -14.87 0.72
CA ALA A 23 -3.86 -15.22 1.39
C ALA A 23 -2.93 -14.01 1.59
N ALA A 24 -2.93 -13.09 0.62
CA ALA A 24 -2.13 -11.87 0.74
C ALA A 24 -2.74 -10.87 1.74
N ALA A 25 -4.06 -10.79 1.87
CA ALA A 25 -4.70 -9.98 2.90
C ALA A 25 -4.36 -10.49 4.32
N GLU A 26 -4.40 -11.81 4.55
CA GLU A 26 -3.99 -12.41 5.83
C GLU A 26 -2.50 -12.18 6.12
N GLY A 27 -1.63 -12.34 5.12
CA GLY A 27 -0.19 -12.07 5.27
C GLY A 27 0.10 -10.60 5.57
N LEU A 28 -0.68 -9.68 4.99
CA LEU A 28 -0.56 -8.24 5.25
C LEU A 28 -1.02 -7.92 6.69
N ASP A 29 -2.07 -8.59 7.16
CA ASP A 29 -2.56 -8.45 8.54
C ASP A 29 -1.47 -8.78 9.57
N GLY A 30 -0.74 -9.89 9.36
CA GLY A 30 0.42 -10.27 10.17
C GLY A 30 1.56 -9.24 10.11
N ALA A 31 1.81 -8.65 8.94
CA ALA A 31 2.80 -7.59 8.80
C ALA A 31 2.41 -6.31 9.54
N PHE A 32 1.11 -5.94 9.53
CA PHE A 32 0.60 -4.83 10.32
C PHE A 32 0.63 -5.11 11.81
N ASN A 33 0.36 -6.35 12.26
CA ASN A 33 0.42 -6.70 13.67
C ASN A 33 1.85 -6.57 14.26
N ALA A 34 2.88 -6.74 13.42
CA ALA A 34 4.27 -6.46 13.78
C ALA A 34 4.60 -4.95 13.85
N ILE A 35 3.72 -4.08 13.35
CA ILE A 35 3.87 -2.62 13.38
C ILE A 35 3.08 -2.09 14.58
N HIS A 36 3.79 -1.78 15.66
CA HIS A 36 3.23 -1.22 16.91
C HIS A 36 2.95 0.31 16.84
N HIS A 37 2.68 0.85 15.65
CA HIS A 37 2.39 2.29 15.47
C HIS A 37 0.89 2.52 15.32
N ASN A 38 0.29 3.29 16.22
CA ASN A 38 -1.15 3.61 16.22
C ASN A 38 -1.58 4.28 14.90
N GLU A 39 -0.73 5.14 14.33
CA GLU A 39 -1.03 5.83 13.07
C GLU A 39 -1.09 4.85 11.88
N THR A 40 -0.24 3.82 11.89
CA THR A 40 -0.19 2.83 10.80
C THR A 40 -1.39 1.88 10.87
N GLN A 41 -1.88 1.58 12.07
CA GLN A 41 -3.10 0.77 12.26
C GLN A 41 -4.34 1.51 11.77
N GLN A 42 -4.44 2.83 12.01
CA GLN A 42 -5.56 3.64 11.51
C GLN A 42 -5.61 3.71 9.98
N MET A 43 -4.44 3.72 9.33
CA MET A 43 -4.35 3.75 7.86
C MET A 43 -4.42 2.37 7.20
N LYS A 44 -4.42 1.27 7.98
CA LYS A 44 -4.35 -0.11 7.48
C LYS A 44 -5.41 -0.41 6.42
N GLY A 45 -6.65 0.01 6.65
CA GLY A 45 -7.76 -0.19 5.71
C GLY A 45 -7.47 0.44 4.35
N ASN A 46 -7.14 1.73 4.34
CA ASN A 46 -6.86 2.49 3.12
C ASN A 46 -5.63 1.97 2.39
N ILE A 47 -4.60 1.58 3.13
CA ILE A 47 -3.39 0.98 2.56
C ILE A 47 -3.74 -0.35 1.87
N CYS A 48 -4.45 -1.26 2.55
CA CYS A 48 -4.83 -2.55 1.99
C CYS A 48 -5.70 -2.38 0.73
N GLU A 49 -6.65 -1.44 0.77
CA GLU A 49 -7.53 -1.13 -0.36
C GLU A 49 -6.76 -0.51 -1.55
N SER A 50 -5.84 0.43 -1.27
CA SER A 50 -4.97 1.03 -2.29
C SER A 50 -4.04 0.02 -2.96
N LEU A 51 -3.65 -1.04 -2.24
CA LEU A 51 -2.84 -2.11 -2.79
C LEU A 51 -3.67 -3.05 -3.68
N ALA A 52 -4.93 -3.32 -3.32
CA ALA A 52 -5.84 -4.17 -4.08
C ALA A 52 -6.45 -3.50 -5.34
N THR A 53 -6.62 -2.17 -5.31
CA THR A 53 -7.33 -1.39 -6.34
C THR A 53 -6.39 -0.38 -7.02
N THR A 54 -6.75 0.16 -8.18
CA THR A 54 -6.00 1.23 -8.90
C THR A 54 -6.89 2.45 -9.09
N GLY A 55 -6.31 3.65 -9.15
CA GLY A 55 -7.06 4.89 -9.36
C GLY A 55 -7.29 5.71 -8.07
N GLU A 56 -8.48 6.29 -7.92
CA GLU A 56 -8.77 7.34 -6.93
C GLU A 56 -8.51 6.92 -5.48
N VAL A 57 -8.72 5.64 -5.14
CA VAL A 57 -8.47 5.09 -3.79
C VAL A 57 -6.99 5.19 -3.40
N VAL A 58 -6.08 5.02 -4.37
CA VAL A 58 -4.64 5.17 -4.13
C VAL A 58 -4.29 6.62 -3.81
N PHE A 59 -4.92 7.58 -4.50
CA PHE A 59 -4.71 9.00 -4.23
C PHE A 59 -5.23 9.40 -2.84
N LYS A 60 -6.42 8.95 -2.44
CA LYS A 60 -6.95 9.19 -1.09
C LYS A 60 -6.05 8.62 0.00
N CYS A 61 -5.51 7.41 -0.22
CA CYS A 61 -4.56 6.83 0.72
C CYS A 61 -3.26 7.65 0.81
N LEU A 62 -2.76 8.19 -0.30
CA LEU A 62 -1.56 9.03 -0.31
C LEU A 62 -1.81 10.40 0.34
N GLU A 63 -2.97 10.99 0.10
CA GLU A 63 -3.37 12.27 0.69
C GLU A 63 -3.46 12.16 2.21
N GLN A 64 -4.12 11.12 2.71
CA GLN A 64 -4.16 10.80 4.14
C GLN A 64 -2.75 10.54 4.71
N LEU A 65 -1.85 9.92 3.94
CA LEU A 65 -0.47 9.67 4.37
C LEU A 65 0.35 10.96 4.50
N MET A 66 0.04 11.99 3.71
CA MET A 66 0.65 13.32 3.81
C MET A 66 0.09 14.11 5.00
N GLU A 67 -1.20 13.97 5.30
CA GLU A 67 -1.85 14.63 6.43
C GLU A 67 -1.50 13.96 7.78
N THR A 68 -1.13 12.69 7.75
CA THR A 68 -0.76 11.94 8.95
C THR A 68 0.58 12.41 9.49
N THR A 69 0.57 12.98 10.69
CA THR A 69 1.78 13.29 11.44
C THR A 69 2.27 12.02 12.15
N PHE A 70 3.42 11.50 11.73
CA PHE A 70 4.06 10.38 12.41
C PHE A 70 4.75 10.87 13.68
N VAL A 71 4.20 10.54 14.84
CA VAL A 71 4.75 10.93 16.14
C VAL A 71 5.99 10.11 16.47
N ASN A 72 6.03 8.88 15.98
CA ASN A 72 7.14 7.95 16.18
C ASN A 72 7.96 7.77 14.90
N ALA A 73 9.26 7.51 15.04
CA ALA A 73 10.16 7.26 13.93
C ALA A 73 9.68 6.07 13.07
N ILE A 74 9.56 6.29 11.76
CA ILE A 74 9.07 5.26 10.82
C ILE A 74 10.14 4.17 10.67
N GLY A 75 9.82 2.97 11.15
CA GLY A 75 10.69 1.80 11.03
C GLY A 75 10.68 1.18 9.63
N ARG A 76 11.68 0.32 9.37
CA ARG A 76 11.79 -0.51 8.16
C ARG A 76 10.50 -1.29 7.80
N PRO A 77 9.75 -1.92 8.73
CA PRO A 77 8.52 -2.64 8.37
C PRO A 77 7.41 -1.71 7.87
N THR A 78 7.26 -0.53 8.47
CA THR A 78 6.28 0.47 8.02
C THR A 78 6.61 0.98 6.61
N LEU A 79 7.89 1.27 6.34
CA LEU A 79 8.34 1.64 4.99
C LEU A 79 8.10 0.53 3.96
N ALA A 80 8.26 -0.74 4.33
CA ALA A 80 8.01 -1.87 3.44
C ALA A 80 6.56 -1.91 2.91
N VAL A 81 5.62 -1.38 3.69
CA VAL A 81 4.20 -1.31 3.32
C VAL A 81 3.85 -0.01 2.59
N ILE A 82 4.42 1.14 3.02
CA ILE A 82 4.10 2.45 2.43
C ILE A 82 4.73 2.65 1.05
N VAL A 83 6.00 2.24 0.87
CA VAL A 83 6.75 2.41 -0.39
C VAL A 83 6.03 1.85 -1.63
N PRO A 84 5.41 0.65 -1.60
CA PRO A 84 4.67 0.15 -2.75
C PRO A 84 3.40 0.94 -3.06
N VAL A 85 2.73 1.54 -2.07
CA VAL A 85 1.58 2.44 -2.30
C VAL A 85 2.03 3.70 -3.04
N ILE A 86 3.12 4.33 -2.59
CA ILE A 86 3.73 5.49 -3.26
C ILE A 86 4.14 5.14 -4.69
N SER A 87 4.84 4.01 -4.86
CA SER A 87 5.28 3.52 -6.17
C SER A 87 4.10 3.27 -7.12
N LYS A 88 2.96 2.85 -6.58
CA LYS A 88 1.72 2.62 -7.33
C LYS A 88 1.04 3.94 -7.73
N GLY A 89 0.89 4.89 -6.82
CA GLY A 89 0.33 6.21 -7.14
C GLY A 89 1.14 6.97 -8.19
N LEU A 90 2.48 6.89 -8.13
CA LEU A 90 3.36 7.47 -9.15
C LEU A 90 3.14 6.85 -10.54
N LYS A 91 2.89 5.53 -10.61
CA LYS A 91 2.59 4.83 -11.88
C LYS A 91 1.22 5.21 -12.42
N ASP A 92 0.21 5.34 -11.56
CA ASP A 92 -1.15 5.71 -11.98
C ASP A 92 -1.19 7.14 -12.54
N ARG A 93 -0.51 8.11 -11.91
CA ARG A 93 -0.38 9.48 -12.46
C ARG A 93 0.32 9.49 -13.82
N LYS A 94 1.33 8.64 -14.02
CA LYS A 94 2.05 8.54 -15.30
C LYS A 94 1.15 7.96 -16.41
N ARG A 95 0.28 7.00 -16.08
CA ARG A 95 -0.72 6.47 -17.02
C ARG A 95 -1.74 7.52 -17.45
N ASP A 96 -2.23 8.34 -16.52
CA ASP A 96 -3.17 9.43 -16.82
C ASP A 96 -2.56 10.48 -17.76
N LEU A 97 -1.31 10.90 -17.47
CA LEU A 97 -0.59 11.84 -18.32
C LEU A 97 -0.32 11.28 -19.73
N VAL A 98 0.05 10.00 -19.85
CA VAL A 98 0.30 9.36 -21.15
C VAL A 98 -1.00 9.20 -21.95
N TRP A 99 -2.13 8.88 -21.30
CA TRP A 99 -3.42 8.81 -21.98
C TRP A 99 -3.86 10.16 -22.54
N ARG A 100 -3.61 11.25 -21.80
CA ARG A 100 -3.94 12.62 -22.22
C ARG A 100 -3.05 13.13 -23.36
N SER A 101 -1.80 12.70 -23.45
CA SER A 101 -0.87 13.11 -24.52
C SER A 101 -1.04 12.34 -25.82
N SER A 102 -1.72 11.19 -25.79
CA SER A 102 -2.02 10.37 -26.99
C SER A 102 -3.38 10.71 -27.62
N LYS A 103 -3.98 11.85 -27.26
CA LYS A 103 -5.24 12.36 -27.80
C LYS A 103 -5.02 13.75 -28.39
#